data_AF-A0AAD3HJG0-F1
#
_entry.id   AF-A0AAD3HJG0-F1
#
_cell.length_a   1.000
_cell.length_b   1.000
_cell.length_c   1.000
_cell.angle_alpha   90.00
_cell.angle_beta   90.00
_cell.angle_gamma   90.00
#
_symmetry.space_group_name_H-M   'P 1'
#
loop_
_entity.id
_entity.type
_entity.pdbx_description
1 polymer ?
#
loop_
_entity_poly.entity_id
_entity_poly.type
_entity_poly.pdbx_seq_one_letter_code
_entity_poly.pdbx_strand_id
1 'polypeptide(L)'
;PGRGVGGGGGGGGLVSYDTGPVRMGRAAFAEPQQQQAEAASRHMSDLRLSGADSPPGAAAAAAARGAPAADLTEAGLAGLEDQIRDALRARRTVYEDSKSLLLRMFKSVDDGSGDVSWDEFCAICGQLGVSCGLSEAQRLFERFGYKERLPYARFAAVLLTQPSRQLAEEMPIRAGPFRDVHAAQFHGKIKDRRCRKPLYTPANWDPQLDAARSAELPNTRLVLQFVYGYNGKDATSQNLFYNCLGQLVYFVAGVGVVYTRRGGPTSPSLPPAHDDGAGGGGGHSQHFFLGHTDDIKALALCPAEVDVEGRKYPPRSIVATAQVSSHEEGPFICVWDSRLGSQQGQPQLARLAHRKEDRGFSALGFSADGAHLAAVANDNAHTVYVYDWRRGRMEGSGRGQMGDPPQVYGIEWNPHAGRYPGVPPAFLTFGKKHIKTWQRDATGQWAGKPLSTGRLDMQNVHSAAWLPPRGGGEECLVVAGMGDGQLYVFKGSSAIKSIAAHARGPQSIQPDGHVAYPGVRGMRLAEVRGGGGGGGEEGVRRVLLTGGADGTILRWDVSDGQLVEGRFAGRPLSLRSPLPDRGHCVRSLDWREGE
;
A
#
# COMPACT_ATOMS: atom_id res chain seq x y z
N PRO A 1 -29.14 -48.70 -12.69
CA PRO A 1 -29.61 -48.83 -14.09
C PRO A 1 -29.83 -47.44 -14.72
N GLY A 2 -29.39 -47.23 -15.96
CA GLY A 2 -29.48 -45.93 -16.65
C GLY A 2 -28.13 -45.21 -16.75
N ARG A 3 -27.35 -45.52 -17.80
CA ARG A 3 -26.17 -44.74 -18.21
C ARG A 3 -26.60 -43.60 -19.12
N GLY A 4 -25.90 -42.47 -19.05
CA GLY A 4 -25.89 -41.42 -20.07
C GLY A 4 -24.52 -40.74 -20.07
N VAL A 5 -23.71 -41.00 -21.10
CA VAL A 5 -22.36 -40.43 -21.26
C VAL A 5 -22.40 -39.39 -22.36
N GLY A 6 -21.84 -38.21 -22.09
CA GLY A 6 -21.62 -37.16 -23.09
C GLY A 6 -20.57 -36.19 -22.56
N GLY A 7 -19.37 -36.21 -23.15
CA GLY A 7 -18.24 -35.43 -22.68
C GLY A 7 -18.31 -33.96 -23.12
N GLY A 8 -17.87 -33.05 -22.25
CA GLY A 8 -17.58 -31.65 -22.56
C GLY A 8 -16.32 -31.23 -21.81
N GLY A 9 -15.35 -30.66 -22.53
CA GLY A 9 -14.04 -30.32 -21.96
C GLY A 9 -14.12 -29.21 -20.91
N GLY A 10 -13.70 -29.49 -19.69
CA GLY A 10 -13.59 -28.49 -18.62
C GLY A 10 -12.38 -27.59 -18.81
N GLY A 11 -12.56 -26.46 -19.51
CA GLY A 11 -11.58 -25.37 -19.49
C GLY A 11 -11.49 -24.76 -18.10
N GLY A 12 -10.31 -24.86 -17.47
CA GLY A 12 -10.07 -24.31 -16.13
C GLY A 12 -10.13 -22.78 -16.12
N GLY A 13 -11.21 -22.21 -15.61
CA GLY A 13 -11.34 -20.77 -15.40
C GLY A 13 -10.44 -20.29 -14.27
N LEU A 14 -9.32 -19.67 -14.63
CA LEU A 14 -8.51 -18.86 -13.71
C LEU A 14 -9.34 -17.66 -13.23
N VAL A 15 -9.79 -17.69 -11.98
CA VAL A 15 -10.39 -16.52 -11.32
C VAL A 15 -9.26 -15.56 -10.95
N SER A 16 -9.03 -14.57 -11.82
CA SER A 16 -8.12 -13.46 -11.55
C SER A 16 -8.73 -12.51 -10.52
N TYR A 17 -8.05 -12.33 -9.38
CA TYR A 17 -8.40 -11.32 -8.40
C TYR A 17 -7.87 -9.94 -8.85
N ASP A 18 -8.58 -9.32 -9.79
CA ASP A 18 -8.26 -7.96 -10.25
C ASP A 18 -8.62 -6.93 -9.16
N THR A 19 -7.63 -6.54 -8.36
CA THR A 19 -7.76 -5.54 -7.31
C THR A 19 -7.59 -4.12 -7.88
N GLY A 20 -8.54 -3.74 -8.74
CA GLY A 20 -8.62 -2.38 -9.28
C GLY A 20 -8.72 -1.32 -8.17
N PRO A 21 -8.13 -0.11 -8.37
CA PRO A 21 -8.06 0.90 -7.33
C PRO A 21 -9.45 1.44 -6.94
N VAL A 22 -9.74 1.41 -5.63
CA VAL A 22 -10.98 1.92 -5.04
C VAL A 22 -11.13 3.42 -5.33
N ARG A 23 -12.21 3.80 -6.00
CA ARG A 23 -12.60 5.21 -6.18
C ARG A 23 -12.99 5.83 -4.84
N MET A 24 -12.06 6.52 -4.19
CA MET A 24 -12.38 7.49 -3.14
C MET A 24 -13.16 8.67 -3.73
N GLY A 25 -14.28 9.04 -3.09
CA GLY A 25 -15.09 10.19 -3.50
C GLY A 25 -14.37 11.52 -3.30
N ARG A 26 -14.63 12.48 -4.18
CA ARG A 26 -14.12 13.86 -4.04
C ARG A 26 -14.68 14.53 -2.78
N ALA A 27 -13.83 14.73 -1.77
CA ALA A 27 -14.02 15.81 -0.81
C ALA A 27 -13.46 17.11 -1.41
N ALA A 28 -14.19 18.22 -1.27
CA ALA A 28 -13.75 19.52 -1.77
C ALA A 28 -12.75 20.16 -0.80
N PHE A 29 -11.58 20.55 -1.31
CA PHE A 29 -10.64 21.44 -0.63
C PHE A 29 -10.58 22.76 -1.40
N ALA A 30 -10.69 23.88 -0.69
CA ALA A 30 -10.65 25.22 -1.26
C ALA A 30 -9.20 25.68 -1.52
N GLU A 31 -9.01 26.45 -2.59
CA GLU A 31 -7.70 26.92 -3.06
C GLU A 31 -7.25 28.22 -2.35
N PRO A 32 -5.95 28.34 -2.02
CA PRO A 32 -5.30 29.64 -1.79
C PRO A 32 -4.25 29.99 -2.87
N GLN A 33 -4.26 29.30 -4.02
CA GLN A 33 -3.15 29.36 -4.99
C GLN A 33 -3.24 30.52 -6.01
N GLN A 34 -4.36 31.23 -6.06
CA GLN A 34 -4.62 32.25 -7.10
C GLN A 34 -3.95 33.61 -6.81
N GLN A 35 -3.72 33.98 -5.54
CA GLN A 35 -3.13 35.28 -5.17
C GLN A 35 -1.61 35.37 -5.38
N GLN A 36 -0.88 34.24 -5.43
CA GLN A 36 0.57 34.26 -5.67
C GLN A 36 0.93 34.49 -7.15
N ALA A 37 0.02 34.18 -8.09
CA ALA A 37 0.22 34.42 -9.52
C ALA A 37 0.16 35.92 -9.88
N GLU A 38 -0.74 36.68 -9.25
CA GLU A 38 -0.91 38.12 -9.51
C GLU A 38 0.26 38.96 -8.97
N ALA A 39 0.89 38.54 -7.86
CA ALA A 39 2.06 39.20 -7.31
C ALA A 39 3.28 39.11 -8.26
N ALA A 40 3.51 37.95 -8.88
CA ALA A 40 4.60 37.76 -9.83
C ALA A 40 4.45 38.61 -11.10
N SER A 41 3.22 38.81 -11.58
CA SER A 41 2.93 39.64 -12.77
C SER A 41 3.20 41.14 -12.55
N ARG A 42 3.22 41.62 -11.31
CA ARG A 42 3.47 43.05 -10.98
C ARG A 42 4.94 43.40 -10.82
N HIS A 43 5.85 42.42 -10.87
CA HIS A 43 7.29 42.65 -10.70
C HIS A 43 8.08 42.61 -12.02
N MET A 44 7.42 42.29 -13.15
CA MET A 44 8.02 42.35 -14.50
C MET A 44 7.65 43.60 -15.32
N SER A 45 6.92 44.57 -14.75
CA SER A 45 6.58 45.84 -15.43
C SER A 45 7.65 46.93 -15.32
N ASP A 46 8.57 46.83 -14.36
CA ASP A 46 9.38 47.98 -13.90
C ASP A 46 10.82 47.99 -14.43
N LEU A 47 11.09 47.30 -15.54
CA LEU A 47 12.37 47.34 -16.25
C LEU A 47 12.21 47.88 -17.67
N ARG A 48 12.23 49.22 -17.80
CA ARG A 48 12.56 49.92 -19.05
C ARG A 48 13.67 50.92 -18.80
N LEU A 49 14.76 50.79 -19.56
CA LEU A 49 15.88 51.72 -19.58
C LEU A 49 15.51 53.02 -20.33
N SER A 50 16.03 54.14 -19.83
CA SER A 50 15.96 55.50 -20.41
C SER A 50 16.65 55.59 -21.78
N GLY A 51 16.01 56.17 -22.81
CA GLY A 51 16.23 57.56 -23.27
C GLY A 51 16.84 57.52 -24.70
N ALA A 52 16.67 58.48 -25.63
CA ALA A 52 15.89 59.73 -25.75
C ALA A 52 15.73 60.03 -27.28
N ASP A 53 15.04 61.06 -27.83
CA ASP A 53 14.39 62.25 -27.26
C ASP A 53 13.30 62.83 -28.23
N SER A 54 12.70 63.94 -27.79
CA SER A 54 11.82 65.01 -28.33
C SER A 54 11.89 65.45 -29.82
N PRO A 55 10.92 66.27 -30.33
CA PRO A 55 9.54 66.58 -29.87
C PRO A 55 8.45 66.57 -31.01
N PRO A 56 7.14 66.75 -30.68
CA PRO A 56 6.04 66.73 -31.67
C PRO A 56 5.48 68.11 -32.06
N GLY A 57 4.81 68.24 -33.22
CA GLY A 57 3.97 69.42 -33.52
C GLY A 57 3.31 69.46 -34.91
N ALA A 58 1.97 69.61 -34.93
CA ALA A 58 1.08 70.02 -36.04
C ALA A 58 1.11 69.17 -37.35
N ALA A 59 0.00 68.78 -37.99
CA ALA A 59 -1.30 69.44 -38.09
C ALA A 59 -2.40 68.44 -38.50
N ALA A 60 -3.65 68.72 -38.10
CA ALA A 60 -4.81 68.09 -38.71
C ALA A 60 -5.24 68.85 -39.99
N ALA A 61 -6.05 68.19 -40.82
CA ALA A 61 -6.74 68.71 -42.02
C ALA A 61 -5.92 68.88 -43.32
N ALA A 62 -5.96 67.86 -44.17
CA ALA A 62 -6.08 68.01 -45.63
C ALA A 62 -6.92 66.85 -46.18
N ALA A 63 -7.97 67.14 -46.95
CA ALA A 63 -8.90 66.14 -47.45
C ALA A 63 -8.62 65.77 -48.93
N ALA A 64 -8.95 64.51 -49.27
CA ALA A 64 -9.20 63.99 -50.61
C ALA A 64 -8.08 64.03 -51.67
N ARG A 65 -7.50 62.86 -51.97
CA ARG A 65 -7.58 62.17 -53.30
C ARG A 65 -6.60 60.97 -53.39
N GLY A 66 -7.07 59.89 -54.02
CA GLY A 66 -6.25 58.72 -54.40
C GLY A 66 -6.39 57.52 -53.46
N ALA A 67 -6.81 56.37 -54.00
CA ALA A 67 -6.64 55.09 -53.32
C ALA A 67 -5.14 54.71 -53.34
N PRO A 68 -4.59 54.11 -52.28
CA PRO A 68 -3.19 53.70 -52.25
C PRO A 68 -2.92 52.61 -53.30
N ALA A 69 -1.71 52.63 -53.89
CA ALA A 69 -1.26 51.55 -54.75
C ALA A 69 -1.04 50.27 -53.94
N ALA A 70 -1.29 49.11 -54.56
CA ALA A 70 -1.15 47.80 -53.93
C ALA A 70 0.27 47.55 -53.40
N ASP A 71 0.39 47.09 -52.14
CA ASP A 71 1.66 46.73 -51.53
C ASP A 71 1.96 45.25 -51.79
N LEU A 72 2.75 45.00 -52.83
CA LEU A 72 3.13 43.65 -53.27
C LEU A 72 4.35 43.08 -52.51
N THR A 73 4.79 43.71 -51.42
CA THR A 73 5.85 43.17 -50.55
C THR A 73 5.35 42.02 -49.68
N GLU A 74 6.24 41.21 -49.11
CA GLU A 74 5.84 40.15 -48.17
C GLU A 74 5.11 40.70 -46.92
N ALA A 75 5.45 41.92 -46.50
CA ALA A 75 4.76 42.61 -45.41
C ALA A 75 3.34 43.01 -45.82
N GLY A 76 3.15 43.56 -47.02
CA GLY A 76 1.84 43.87 -47.59
C GLY A 76 0.93 42.63 -47.70
N LEU A 77 1.46 41.52 -48.24
CA LEU A 77 0.72 40.26 -48.35
C LEU A 77 0.40 39.63 -46.99
N ALA A 78 1.31 39.71 -46.01
CA ALA A 78 1.02 39.29 -44.64
C ALA A 78 -0.09 40.17 -44.02
N GLY A 79 -0.07 41.48 -44.26
CA GLY A 79 -1.12 42.40 -43.84
C GLY A 79 -2.48 42.10 -44.51
N LEU A 80 -2.50 41.70 -45.78
CA LEU A 80 -3.72 41.24 -46.46
C LEU A 80 -4.28 39.96 -45.83
N GLU A 81 -3.42 38.98 -45.50
CA GLU A 81 -3.84 37.78 -44.77
C GLU A 81 -4.37 38.10 -43.36
N ASP A 82 -3.74 39.03 -42.64
CA ASP A 82 -4.20 39.52 -41.34
C ASP A 82 -5.62 40.12 -41.47
N GLN A 83 -5.84 40.99 -42.46
CA GLN A 83 -7.15 41.59 -42.74
C GLN A 83 -8.23 40.55 -43.06
N ILE A 84 -7.92 39.52 -43.87
CA ILE A 84 -8.84 38.41 -44.15
C ILE A 84 -9.17 37.65 -42.86
N ARG A 85 -8.17 37.36 -42.02
CA ARG A 85 -8.38 36.66 -40.74
C ARG A 85 -9.24 37.47 -39.77
N ASP A 86 -9.07 38.79 -39.72
CA ASP A 86 -9.87 39.66 -38.84
C ASP A 86 -11.30 39.88 -39.37
N ALA A 87 -11.50 40.02 -40.67
CA ALA A 87 -12.84 40.02 -41.28
C ALA A 87 -13.61 38.72 -40.98
N LEU A 88 -12.94 37.56 -41.05
CA LEU A 88 -13.51 36.25 -40.69
C LEU A 88 -13.75 36.08 -39.18
N ARG A 89 -12.99 36.76 -38.32
CA ARG A 89 -13.23 36.79 -36.86
C ARG A 89 -14.41 37.68 -36.50
N ALA A 90 -14.60 38.80 -37.20
CA ALA A 90 -15.70 39.72 -37.00
C ALA A 90 -17.06 39.15 -37.44
N ARG A 91 -17.06 38.25 -38.43
CA ARG A 91 -18.28 37.68 -39.05
C ARG A 91 -18.65 36.26 -38.61
N ARG A 92 -17.82 35.59 -37.82
CA ARG A 92 -18.13 34.24 -37.27
C ARG A 92 -19.34 34.29 -36.35
N THR A 93 -20.10 33.19 -36.28
CA THR A 93 -21.24 33.06 -35.37
C THR A 93 -21.00 31.94 -34.36
N VAL A 94 -21.94 31.72 -33.43
CA VAL A 94 -21.89 30.59 -32.50
C VAL A 94 -22.00 29.23 -33.22
N TYR A 95 -22.59 29.21 -34.42
CA TYR A 95 -22.88 28.00 -35.18
C TYR A 95 -21.98 27.78 -36.42
N GLU A 96 -21.21 28.80 -36.82
CA GLU A 96 -20.30 28.73 -37.98
C GLU A 96 -18.94 29.34 -37.61
N ASP A 97 -17.90 28.50 -37.58
CA ASP A 97 -16.52 28.95 -37.33
C ASP A 97 -15.89 29.61 -38.56
N SER A 98 -14.79 30.33 -38.36
CA SER A 98 -14.12 31.10 -39.43
C SER A 98 -13.63 30.23 -40.59
N LYS A 99 -13.43 28.91 -40.39
CA LYS A 99 -13.03 27.98 -41.46
C LYS A 99 -14.25 27.56 -42.28
N SER A 100 -15.33 27.17 -41.62
CA SER A 100 -16.61 26.81 -42.23
C SER A 100 -17.18 27.97 -43.04
N LEU A 101 -17.15 29.19 -42.48
CA LEU A 101 -17.52 30.43 -43.16
C LEU A 101 -16.72 30.66 -44.45
N LEU A 102 -15.39 30.61 -44.37
CA LEU A 102 -14.52 30.84 -45.53
C LEU A 102 -14.72 29.77 -46.62
N LEU A 103 -14.82 28.50 -46.22
CA LEU A 103 -15.09 27.39 -47.15
C LEU A 103 -16.47 27.50 -47.81
N ARG A 104 -17.50 27.96 -47.08
CA ARG A 104 -18.84 28.19 -47.65
C ARG A 104 -18.82 29.34 -48.65
N MET A 105 -18.08 30.41 -48.37
CA MET A 105 -17.93 31.54 -49.28
C MET A 105 -17.24 31.12 -50.58
N PHE A 106 -16.09 30.43 -50.52
CA PHE A 106 -15.45 29.92 -51.74
C PHE A 106 -16.33 28.92 -52.49
N LYS A 107 -17.04 28.01 -51.81
CA LYS A 107 -18.02 27.11 -52.44
C LYS A 107 -19.19 27.81 -53.14
N SER A 108 -19.46 29.08 -52.85
CA SER A 108 -20.51 29.83 -53.54
C SER A 108 -20.09 30.38 -54.91
N VAL A 109 -18.80 30.34 -55.21
CA VAL A 109 -18.21 30.74 -56.50
C VAL A 109 -17.44 29.60 -57.19
N ASP A 110 -17.35 28.43 -56.57
CA ASP A 110 -16.69 27.22 -57.09
C ASP A 110 -17.52 26.58 -58.22
N ASP A 111 -16.89 26.35 -59.37
CA ASP A 111 -17.44 25.63 -60.53
C ASP A 111 -17.54 24.10 -60.31
N GLY A 112 -17.09 23.61 -59.14
CA GLY A 112 -17.02 22.22 -58.76
C GLY A 112 -15.61 21.62 -58.88
N SER A 113 -14.61 22.42 -59.30
CA SER A 113 -13.21 22.02 -59.32
C SER A 113 -12.57 21.93 -57.92
N GLY A 114 -13.07 22.69 -56.94
CA GLY A 114 -12.41 22.85 -55.64
C GLY A 114 -11.32 23.94 -55.61
N ASP A 115 -11.14 24.66 -56.73
CA ASP A 115 -10.12 25.70 -56.90
C ASP A 115 -10.75 27.02 -57.39
N VAL A 116 -10.31 28.16 -56.88
CA VAL A 116 -10.78 29.50 -57.31
C VAL A 116 -9.73 30.25 -58.14
N SER A 117 -10.20 31.00 -59.13
CA SER A 117 -9.42 31.96 -59.91
C SER A 117 -9.12 33.26 -59.12
N TRP A 118 -8.26 34.12 -59.67
CA TRP A 118 -7.93 35.41 -59.05
C TRP A 118 -9.16 36.33 -58.90
N ASP A 119 -10.02 36.40 -59.92
CA ASP A 119 -11.22 37.25 -59.91
C ASP A 119 -12.26 36.78 -58.88
N GLU A 120 -12.48 35.47 -58.78
CA GLU A 120 -13.33 34.86 -57.75
C GLU A 120 -12.76 35.09 -56.34
N PHE A 121 -11.43 34.97 -56.18
CA PHE A 121 -10.77 35.25 -54.91
C PHE A 121 -10.91 36.73 -54.48
N CYS A 122 -10.71 37.67 -55.40
CA CYS A 122 -10.94 39.10 -55.19
C CYS A 122 -12.41 39.38 -54.83
N ALA A 123 -13.37 38.73 -55.51
CA ALA A 123 -14.79 38.87 -55.20
C ALA A 123 -15.13 38.37 -53.78
N ILE A 124 -14.57 37.25 -53.34
CA ILE A 124 -14.74 36.74 -51.96
C ILE A 124 -14.10 37.66 -50.92
N CYS A 125 -12.92 38.22 -51.20
CA CYS A 125 -12.31 39.24 -50.34
C CYS A 125 -13.19 40.50 -50.23
N GLY A 126 -13.73 40.98 -51.35
CA GLY A 126 -14.68 42.09 -51.41
C GLY A 126 -15.96 41.81 -50.61
N GLN A 127 -16.52 40.60 -50.71
CA GLN A 127 -17.65 40.17 -49.89
C GLN A 127 -17.31 40.19 -48.38
N LEU A 128 -16.08 39.80 -48.00
CA LEU A 128 -15.57 39.90 -46.63
C LEU A 128 -15.31 41.35 -46.17
N GLY A 129 -15.31 42.32 -47.08
CA GLY A 129 -15.01 43.72 -46.78
C GLY A 129 -13.51 44.03 -46.78
N VAL A 130 -12.70 43.19 -47.42
CA VAL A 130 -11.25 43.35 -47.57
C VAL A 130 -10.95 43.78 -49.00
N SER A 131 -10.24 44.89 -49.17
CA SER A 131 -9.75 45.32 -50.48
C SER A 131 -8.60 44.40 -50.92
N CYS A 132 -8.82 43.63 -51.98
CA CYS A 132 -7.83 42.77 -52.61
C CYS A 132 -7.87 43.03 -54.12
N GLY A 133 -6.77 43.54 -54.68
CA GLY A 133 -6.60 43.76 -56.12
C GLY A 133 -6.08 42.52 -56.84
N LEU A 134 -6.31 42.45 -58.15
CA LEU A 134 -5.84 41.35 -59.02
C LEU A 134 -4.34 41.04 -58.85
N SER A 135 -3.49 42.07 -58.76
CA SER A 135 -2.04 41.91 -58.56
C SER A 135 -1.68 41.34 -57.18
N GLU A 136 -2.47 41.65 -56.15
CA GLU A 136 -2.28 41.12 -54.79
C GLU A 136 -2.72 39.65 -54.73
N ALA A 137 -3.86 39.31 -55.33
CA ALA A 137 -4.33 37.93 -55.45
C ALA A 137 -3.36 37.05 -56.26
N GLN A 138 -2.83 37.54 -57.38
CA GLN A 138 -1.80 36.87 -58.18
C GLN A 138 -0.55 36.57 -57.33
N ARG A 139 0.00 37.59 -56.66
CA ARG A 139 1.21 37.45 -55.85
C ARG A 139 0.98 36.56 -54.61
N LEU A 140 -0.22 36.58 -54.04
CA LEU A 140 -0.62 35.67 -52.98
C LEU A 140 -0.70 34.22 -53.49
N PHE A 141 -1.29 33.95 -54.65
CA PHE A 141 -1.34 32.60 -55.22
C PHE A 141 0.08 32.04 -55.42
N GLU A 142 1.00 32.85 -55.96
CA GLU A 142 2.42 32.47 -56.10
C GLU A 142 3.07 32.11 -54.75
N ARG A 143 2.79 32.88 -53.69
CA ARG A 143 3.27 32.59 -52.32
C ARG A 143 2.82 31.21 -51.82
N PHE A 144 1.61 30.79 -52.17
CA PHE A 144 1.08 29.47 -51.84
C PHE A 144 1.50 28.36 -52.83
N GLY A 145 2.29 28.70 -53.86
CA GLY A 145 2.81 27.75 -54.86
C GLY A 145 1.89 27.52 -56.06
N TYR A 146 0.93 28.42 -56.29
CA TYR A 146 -0.09 28.32 -57.34
C TYR A 146 0.06 29.44 -58.38
N LYS A 147 -0.33 29.16 -59.63
CA LYS A 147 -0.29 30.16 -60.71
C LYS A 147 -1.68 30.76 -60.93
N GLU A 148 -2.56 30.02 -61.59
CA GLU A 148 -3.84 30.55 -62.11
C GLU A 148 -5.06 30.23 -61.22
N ARG A 149 -5.05 29.09 -60.51
CA ARG A 149 -6.14 28.66 -59.62
C ARG A 149 -5.59 28.20 -58.27
N LEU A 150 -6.31 28.52 -57.18
CA LEU A 150 -5.94 28.24 -55.80
C LEU A 150 -6.91 27.24 -55.15
N PRO A 151 -6.45 26.07 -54.67
CA PRO A 151 -7.25 25.14 -53.89
C PRO A 151 -7.67 25.74 -52.55
N TYR A 152 -8.90 26.26 -52.49
CA TYR A 152 -9.37 27.08 -51.38
C TYR A 152 -9.45 26.31 -50.06
N ALA A 153 -9.62 24.98 -50.12
CA ALA A 153 -9.58 24.11 -48.96
C ALA A 153 -8.20 24.08 -48.28
N ARG A 154 -7.11 24.12 -49.08
CA ARG A 154 -5.73 24.19 -48.59
C ARG A 154 -5.42 25.59 -48.07
N PHE A 155 -5.80 26.62 -48.82
CA PHE A 155 -5.65 28.02 -48.40
C PHE A 155 -6.33 28.28 -47.05
N ALA A 156 -7.60 27.91 -46.88
CA ALA A 156 -8.32 28.06 -45.61
C ALA A 156 -7.70 27.28 -44.46
N ALA A 157 -7.07 26.12 -44.72
CA ALA A 157 -6.37 25.35 -43.70
C ALA A 157 -5.07 26.04 -43.26
N VAL A 158 -4.26 26.54 -44.20
CA VAL A 158 -3.00 27.23 -43.88
C VAL A 158 -3.26 28.60 -43.26
N LEU A 159 -4.16 29.41 -43.82
CA LEU A 159 -4.48 30.75 -43.33
C LEU A 159 -4.97 30.75 -41.86
N LEU A 160 -5.76 29.73 -41.47
CA LEU A 160 -6.43 29.69 -40.16
C LEU A 160 -5.73 28.81 -39.11
N THR A 161 -4.67 28.09 -39.48
CA THR A 161 -3.89 27.28 -38.53
C THR A 161 -2.67 28.08 -38.06
N GLN A 162 -2.50 28.25 -36.75
CA GLN A 162 -1.35 28.99 -36.19
C GLN A 162 -0.02 28.39 -36.67
N PRO A 163 1.00 29.20 -37.01
CA PRO A 163 2.31 28.71 -37.49
C PRO A 163 2.97 27.71 -36.54
N SER A 164 2.87 27.93 -35.22
CA SER A 164 3.35 27.00 -34.19
C SER A 164 2.66 25.63 -34.23
N ARG A 165 1.41 25.57 -34.70
CA ARG A 165 0.62 24.34 -34.82
C ARG A 165 0.91 23.61 -36.13
N GLN A 166 1.22 24.34 -37.21
CA GLN A 166 1.74 23.78 -38.46
C GLN A 166 3.11 23.13 -38.23
N LEU A 167 4.06 23.86 -37.62
CA LEU A 167 5.36 23.28 -37.19
C LEU A 167 5.17 22.05 -36.31
N ALA A 168 4.21 22.09 -35.37
CA ALA A 168 3.93 20.96 -34.51
C ALA A 168 3.33 19.75 -35.27
N GLU A 169 2.63 19.92 -36.39
CA GLU A 169 2.05 18.80 -37.15
C GLU A 169 3.12 17.95 -37.84
N GLU A 170 4.18 18.58 -38.34
CA GLU A 170 5.29 17.95 -39.07
C GLU A 170 6.36 17.31 -38.16
N MET A 171 6.33 17.59 -36.85
CA MET A 171 7.29 17.01 -35.89
C MET A 171 7.17 15.47 -35.77
N PRO A 172 8.29 14.74 -35.72
CA PRO A 172 8.31 13.29 -35.52
C PRO A 172 7.69 12.90 -34.17
N ILE A 173 7.27 11.63 -34.02
CA ILE A 173 6.55 11.14 -32.83
C ILE A 173 7.28 9.97 -32.18
N ARG A 174 7.54 10.07 -30.86
CA ARG A 174 8.13 9.03 -30.01
C ARG A 174 7.05 8.38 -29.14
N ALA A 175 7.12 7.06 -28.98
CA ALA A 175 6.27 6.32 -28.04
C ALA A 175 6.98 6.14 -26.68
N GLY A 176 6.36 6.60 -25.60
CA GLY A 176 6.89 6.49 -24.24
C GLY A 176 8.04 7.46 -23.90
N PRO A 177 8.47 7.48 -22.62
CA PRO A 177 9.47 8.44 -22.12
C PRO A 177 10.87 8.20 -22.69
N PHE A 178 11.78 9.12 -22.37
CA PHE A 178 13.22 8.90 -22.48
C PHE A 178 13.64 7.74 -21.58
N ARG A 179 14.60 6.91 -22.05
CA ARG A 179 15.07 5.71 -21.33
C ARG A 179 16.51 5.83 -20.85
N ASP A 180 17.25 6.77 -21.41
CA ASP A 180 18.67 7.05 -21.17
C ASP A 180 18.97 8.48 -21.65
N VAL A 181 20.16 8.98 -21.32
CA VAL A 181 20.62 10.34 -21.67
C VAL A 181 20.86 10.51 -23.17
N HIS A 182 21.25 9.45 -23.90
CA HIS A 182 21.50 9.54 -25.35
C HIS A 182 20.20 9.66 -26.15
N ALA A 183 19.10 9.12 -25.62
CA ALA A 183 17.76 9.24 -26.17
C ALA A 183 17.20 10.68 -26.13
N ALA A 184 17.81 11.60 -25.37
CA ALA A 184 17.39 12.99 -25.14
C ALA A 184 17.37 13.88 -26.39
N GLN A 185 18.01 13.47 -27.50
CA GLN A 185 18.17 14.24 -28.73
C GLN A 185 16.89 14.35 -29.60
N PHE A 186 15.70 14.14 -29.02
CA PHE A 186 14.44 14.06 -29.76
C PHE A 186 13.59 15.33 -29.61
N HIS A 187 13.53 16.12 -30.68
CA HIS A 187 12.81 17.40 -30.75
C HIS A 187 11.34 17.26 -31.22
N GLY A 188 10.64 16.19 -30.84
CA GLY A 188 9.32 15.84 -31.37
C GLY A 188 8.24 15.52 -30.32
N LYS A 189 7.06 15.09 -30.78
CA LYS A 189 5.91 14.76 -29.90
C LYS A 189 6.17 13.50 -29.08
N ILE A 190 5.94 13.57 -27.76
CA ILE A 190 5.97 12.39 -26.88
C ILE A 190 4.54 11.86 -26.69
N LYS A 191 4.31 10.62 -27.15
CA LYS A 191 3.08 9.87 -26.93
C LYS A 191 3.23 8.96 -25.71
N ASP A 192 2.86 9.47 -24.53
CA ASP A 192 2.69 8.62 -23.35
C ASP A 192 1.44 7.75 -23.52
N ARG A 193 1.57 6.43 -23.27
CA ARG A 193 0.49 5.44 -23.38
C ARG A 193 -0.69 5.74 -22.44
N ARG A 194 -0.46 6.51 -21.38
CA ARG A 194 -1.47 6.93 -20.37
C ARG A 194 -2.22 8.21 -20.76
N CYS A 195 -1.75 8.94 -21.78
CA CYS A 195 -2.34 10.21 -22.21
C CYS A 195 -3.10 10.06 -23.53
N ARG A 196 -4.39 10.44 -23.55
CA ARG A 196 -5.22 10.45 -24.77
C ARG A 196 -4.76 11.50 -25.80
N LYS A 197 -4.08 12.55 -25.36
CA LYS A 197 -3.49 13.62 -26.18
C LYS A 197 -1.96 13.57 -26.04
N PRO A 198 -1.18 13.93 -27.09
CA PRO A 198 0.27 14.06 -26.97
C PRO A 198 0.63 15.15 -25.95
N LEU A 199 1.77 14.98 -25.29
CA LEU A 199 2.34 16.01 -24.44
C LEU A 199 3.14 16.99 -25.30
N TYR A 200 3.03 18.29 -24.98
CA TYR A 200 3.80 19.37 -25.60
C TYR A 200 4.79 19.89 -24.57
N THR A 201 6.00 20.19 -25.03
CA THR A 201 7.07 20.72 -24.20
C THR A 201 6.90 22.23 -24.00
N PRO A 202 7.30 22.80 -22.84
CA PRO A 202 7.35 24.24 -22.64
C PRO A 202 8.21 24.95 -23.70
N ALA A 203 7.92 26.22 -23.98
CA ALA A 203 8.63 27.00 -25.01
C ALA A 203 10.14 27.20 -24.72
N ASN A 204 10.55 27.04 -23.46
CA ASN A 204 11.93 27.13 -22.99
C ASN A 204 12.54 25.75 -22.66
N TRP A 205 11.93 24.65 -23.12
CA TRP A 205 12.43 23.30 -22.89
C TRP A 205 13.63 23.01 -23.80
N ASP A 206 14.78 22.72 -23.20
CA ASP A 206 15.98 22.29 -23.93
C ASP A 206 16.07 20.76 -23.87
N PRO A 207 15.92 20.03 -25.01
CA PRO A 207 16.01 18.58 -25.01
C PRO A 207 17.36 18.07 -24.50
N GLN A 208 18.46 18.78 -24.78
CA GLN A 208 19.81 18.33 -24.38
C GLN A 208 20.00 18.42 -22.86
N LEU A 209 19.45 19.44 -22.21
CA LEU A 209 19.58 19.65 -20.77
C LEU A 209 18.45 18.99 -19.96
N ASP A 210 17.19 19.20 -20.36
CA ASP A 210 16.02 18.79 -19.58
C ASP A 210 15.74 17.28 -19.70
N ALA A 211 15.98 16.65 -20.85
CA ALA A 211 15.83 15.19 -20.98
C ALA A 211 17.06 14.43 -20.43
N ALA A 212 18.25 15.03 -20.42
CA ALA A 212 19.37 14.52 -19.64
C ALA A 212 19.04 14.49 -18.13
N ARG A 213 18.59 15.62 -17.56
CA ARG A 213 18.13 15.71 -16.17
C ARG A 213 16.98 14.73 -15.85
N SER A 214 16.13 14.42 -16.83
CA SER A 214 15.01 13.48 -16.68
C SER A 214 15.43 12.00 -16.79
N ALA A 215 16.63 11.71 -17.28
CA ALA A 215 17.20 10.37 -17.36
C ALA A 215 18.08 10.02 -16.14
N GLU A 216 18.43 11.01 -15.31
CA GLU A 216 19.12 10.83 -14.05
C GLU A 216 18.15 10.46 -12.92
N LEU A 217 18.66 9.75 -11.89
CA LEU A 217 17.90 9.53 -10.66
C LEU A 217 17.80 10.84 -9.86
N PRO A 218 16.68 11.10 -9.16
CA PRO A 218 16.59 12.24 -8.25
C PRO A 218 17.73 12.25 -7.22
N ASN A 219 18.28 13.43 -6.95
CA ASN A 219 19.28 13.64 -5.90
C ASN A 219 18.72 13.49 -4.46
N THR A 220 17.43 13.19 -4.33
CA THR A 220 16.72 12.92 -3.08
C THR A 220 16.26 11.48 -3.00
N ARG A 221 16.38 10.86 -1.81
CA ARG A 221 15.80 9.53 -1.52
C ARG A 221 14.62 9.64 -0.55
N LEU A 222 13.62 8.80 -0.74
CA LEU A 222 12.53 8.62 0.23
C LEU A 222 13.00 7.70 1.37
N VAL A 223 12.59 8.02 2.59
CA VAL A 223 12.88 7.24 3.79
C VAL A 223 11.54 7.02 4.51
N LEU A 224 11.18 5.76 4.76
CA LEU A 224 9.96 5.42 5.50
C LEU A 224 10.06 5.97 6.93
N GLN A 225 9.12 6.82 7.31
CA GLN A 225 9.10 7.53 8.59
C GLN A 225 8.02 7.00 9.54
N PHE A 226 6.85 6.64 9.00
CA PHE A 226 5.72 6.14 9.78
C PHE A 226 4.80 5.25 8.92
N VAL A 227 4.24 4.22 9.54
CA VAL A 227 3.21 3.33 8.99
C VAL A 227 1.95 3.46 9.83
N TYR A 228 0.85 3.85 9.18
CA TYR A 228 -0.46 3.97 9.82
C TYR A 228 -1.27 2.69 9.64
N GLY A 229 -1.90 2.24 10.74
CA GLY A 229 -2.76 1.06 10.77
C GLY A 229 -2.16 -0.12 11.53
N TYR A 230 -2.99 -1.15 11.73
CA TYR A 230 -2.64 -2.42 12.37
C TYR A 230 -3.57 -3.50 11.84
N ASN A 231 -3.04 -4.66 11.45
CA ASN A 231 -3.85 -5.78 10.94
C ASN A 231 -4.50 -6.57 12.09
N GLY A 232 -5.46 -5.97 12.79
CA GLY A 232 -6.30 -6.65 13.81
C GLY A 232 -7.63 -7.19 13.28
N LYS A 233 -8.04 -6.78 12.08
CA LYS A 233 -9.36 -7.15 11.50
C LYS A 233 -9.34 -8.56 10.93
N ASP A 234 -8.42 -8.81 10.00
CA ASP A 234 -8.42 -10.00 9.14
C ASP A 234 -7.36 -11.02 9.58
N ALA A 235 -6.40 -10.64 10.43
CA ALA A 235 -5.51 -11.57 11.11
C ALA A 235 -6.28 -12.47 12.10
N THR A 236 -6.07 -13.79 11.96
CA THR A 236 -6.59 -14.82 12.87
C THR A 236 -5.63 -15.09 14.04
N SER A 237 -4.33 -14.92 13.81
CA SER A 237 -3.25 -15.19 14.77
C SER A 237 -2.89 -13.97 15.62
N GLN A 238 -2.32 -14.25 16.80
CA GLN A 238 -1.68 -13.25 17.65
C GLN A 238 -0.54 -12.58 16.87
N ASN A 239 -0.61 -11.26 16.71
CA ASN A 239 0.36 -10.50 15.91
C ASN A 239 0.79 -9.16 16.55
N LEU A 240 0.64 -9.04 17.87
CA LEU A 240 1.07 -7.90 18.65
C LEU A 240 1.83 -8.39 19.88
N PHE A 241 3.04 -7.87 20.11
CA PHE A 241 3.87 -8.23 21.27
C PHE A 241 4.66 -7.02 21.79
N TYR A 242 5.00 -7.01 23.07
CA TYR A 242 6.06 -6.14 23.58
C TYR A 242 7.43 -6.79 23.41
N ASN A 243 8.43 -6.04 22.94
CA ASN A 243 9.83 -6.48 22.98
C ASN A 243 10.48 -6.22 24.36
N CYS A 244 11.72 -6.68 24.53
CA CYS A 244 12.55 -6.43 25.72
C CYS A 244 12.74 -4.94 26.09
N LEU A 245 12.56 -4.02 25.14
CA LEU A 245 12.63 -2.58 25.35
C LEU A 245 11.25 -1.98 25.66
N GLY A 246 10.19 -2.77 25.84
CA GLY A 246 8.83 -2.28 26.07
C GLY A 246 8.19 -1.59 24.85
N GLN A 247 8.75 -1.79 23.66
CA GLN A 247 8.19 -1.29 22.39
C GLN A 247 7.19 -2.30 21.82
N LEU A 248 6.17 -1.82 21.12
CA LEU A 248 5.17 -2.67 20.47
C LEU A 248 5.66 -3.16 19.11
N VAL A 249 5.68 -4.47 18.91
CA VAL A 249 6.06 -5.14 17.66
C VAL A 249 4.81 -5.74 17.00
N TYR A 250 4.58 -5.38 15.74
CA TYR A 250 3.50 -5.89 14.89
C TYR A 250 3.90 -5.82 13.41
N PHE A 251 2.97 -6.09 12.48
CA PHE A 251 3.19 -5.92 11.04
C PHE A 251 2.00 -5.28 10.33
N VAL A 252 2.29 -4.64 9.19
CA VAL A 252 1.32 -4.15 8.20
C VAL A 252 1.94 -4.30 6.81
N ALA A 253 1.19 -4.88 5.87
CA ALA A 253 1.70 -5.27 4.55
C ALA A 253 3.03 -6.07 4.68
N GLY A 254 4.02 -5.80 3.82
CA GLY A 254 5.38 -6.36 3.90
C GLY A 254 6.29 -5.73 4.96
N VAL A 255 5.78 -4.95 5.92
CA VAL A 255 6.60 -4.21 6.90
C VAL A 255 6.41 -4.74 8.31
N GLY A 256 7.52 -5.16 8.95
CA GLY A 256 7.58 -5.34 10.39
C GLY A 256 7.74 -3.98 11.07
N VAL A 257 6.85 -3.63 11.99
CA VAL A 257 6.81 -2.32 12.66
C VAL A 257 7.15 -2.50 14.12
N VAL A 258 8.11 -1.70 14.61
CA VAL A 258 8.40 -1.55 16.04
C VAL A 258 8.07 -0.12 16.45
N TYR A 259 7.12 0.03 17.37
CA TYR A 259 6.53 1.30 17.77
C TYR A 259 6.87 1.64 19.22
N THR A 260 7.50 2.80 19.41
CA THR A 260 7.77 3.41 20.71
C THR A 260 6.66 4.40 21.02
N ARG A 261 5.85 4.12 22.05
CA ARG A 261 4.76 5.00 22.49
C ARG A 261 5.31 6.31 23.08
N ARG A 262 4.54 7.41 22.98
CA ARG A 262 4.80 8.68 23.69
C ARG A 262 4.95 8.43 25.20
N GLY A 263 6.02 8.95 25.80
CA GLY A 263 6.38 8.66 27.20
C GLY A 263 6.88 7.23 27.47
N GLY A 264 7.12 6.42 26.43
CA GLY A 264 7.78 5.12 26.54
C GLY A 264 9.28 5.25 26.79
N PRO A 265 9.98 4.12 27.03
CA PRO A 265 11.42 4.10 27.28
C PRO A 265 12.21 4.65 26.09
N THR A 266 13.03 5.66 26.36
CA THR A 266 13.88 6.32 25.37
C THR A 266 15.19 5.56 25.19
N SER A 267 15.36 4.85 24.08
CA SER A 267 16.67 4.29 23.71
C SER A 267 17.56 5.37 23.06
N PRO A 268 18.84 5.52 23.47
CA PRO A 268 19.78 6.44 22.82
C PRO A 268 20.14 6.04 21.38
N SER A 269 19.74 4.84 20.91
CA SER A 269 19.94 4.38 19.53
C SER A 269 18.80 4.75 18.57
N LEU A 270 17.69 5.29 19.05
CA LEU A 270 16.53 5.64 18.22
C LEU A 270 16.68 7.05 17.63
N PRO A 271 16.15 7.30 16.42
CA PRO A 271 16.00 8.68 15.93
C PRO A 271 15.13 9.49 16.91
N PRO A 272 15.39 10.80 17.07
CA PRO A 272 14.60 11.64 17.97
C PRO A 272 13.11 11.54 17.61
N ALA A 273 12.28 11.39 18.65
CA ALA A 273 10.85 11.33 18.46
C ALA A 273 10.33 12.60 17.80
N HIS A 274 9.31 12.48 16.93
CA HIS A 274 8.67 13.66 16.37
C HIS A 274 7.99 14.44 17.49
N ASP A 275 8.32 15.74 17.58
CA ASP A 275 7.60 16.68 18.42
C ASP A 275 6.40 17.18 17.62
N ASP A 276 5.20 16.78 18.01
CA ASP A 276 3.94 17.07 17.31
C ASP A 276 3.48 18.54 17.47
N GLY A 277 4.41 19.47 17.80
CA GLY A 277 4.15 20.88 18.10
C GLY A 277 3.43 21.13 19.44
N ALA A 278 3.07 20.07 20.17
CA ALA A 278 2.43 20.15 21.48
C ALA A 278 3.50 20.01 22.59
N GLY A 279 4.12 21.14 22.92
CA GLY A 279 5.35 21.23 23.70
C GLY A 279 5.30 20.53 25.06
N GLY A 280 6.38 19.81 25.36
CA GLY A 280 6.62 19.14 26.66
C GLY A 280 6.41 17.63 26.62
N GLY A 281 7.52 16.87 26.58
CA GLY A 281 7.54 15.42 26.84
C GLY A 281 7.52 14.55 25.58
N GLY A 282 8.63 13.83 25.38
CA GLY A 282 9.01 13.12 24.16
C GLY A 282 7.90 12.34 23.45
N GLY A 283 7.76 12.63 22.15
CA GLY A 283 6.79 12.07 21.21
C GLY A 283 6.89 10.56 21.00
N HIS A 284 6.12 10.04 20.06
CA HIS A 284 6.20 8.63 19.66
C HIS A 284 7.08 8.43 18.42
N SER A 285 7.64 7.23 18.23
CA SER A 285 8.48 6.91 17.07
C SER A 285 8.27 5.49 16.57
N GLN A 286 8.67 5.22 15.33
CA GLN A 286 8.70 3.88 14.75
C GLN A 286 10.08 3.59 14.15
N HIS A 287 10.46 2.32 14.13
CA HIS A 287 11.48 1.78 13.25
C HIS A 287 11.01 0.47 12.62
N PHE A 288 11.64 0.07 11.51
CA PHE A 288 11.05 -0.90 10.58
C PHE A 288 11.99 -2.05 10.26
N PHE A 289 11.41 -3.24 10.12
CA PHE A 289 12.00 -4.36 9.41
C PHE A 289 11.47 -4.40 7.98
N LEU A 290 12.38 -4.25 7.01
CA LEU A 290 12.09 -4.13 5.57
C LEU A 290 12.68 -5.30 4.75
N GLY A 291 12.81 -6.48 5.37
CA GLY A 291 13.38 -7.66 4.69
C GLY A 291 12.38 -8.46 3.83
N HIS A 292 11.09 -8.16 3.91
CA HIS A 292 10.04 -8.86 3.16
C HIS A 292 9.76 -8.17 1.81
N THR A 293 9.37 -8.98 0.81
CA THR A 293 9.05 -8.56 -0.56
C THR A 293 7.55 -8.59 -0.85
N ASP A 294 6.76 -9.22 0.01
CA ASP A 294 5.29 -9.31 -0.08
C ASP A 294 4.65 -9.28 1.33
N ASP A 295 3.33 -9.33 1.40
CA ASP A 295 2.51 -9.28 2.61
C ASP A 295 2.94 -10.27 3.69
N ILE A 296 3.30 -9.76 4.88
CA ILE A 296 3.45 -10.56 6.09
C ILE A 296 2.07 -11.04 6.55
N LYS A 297 1.96 -12.32 6.94
CA LYS A 297 0.71 -12.92 7.46
C LYS A 297 0.85 -13.54 8.85
N ALA A 298 2.07 -13.80 9.30
CA ALA A 298 2.34 -14.37 10.62
C ALA A 298 3.55 -13.72 11.28
N LEU A 299 3.51 -13.60 12.62
CA LEU A 299 4.58 -13.04 13.45
C LEU A 299 4.66 -13.81 14.76
N ALA A 300 5.88 -14.07 15.25
CA ALA A 300 6.14 -14.59 16.58
C ALA A 300 7.33 -13.86 17.23
N LEU A 301 7.32 -13.73 18.56
CA LEU A 301 8.43 -13.20 19.33
C LEU A 301 9.06 -14.31 20.17
N CYS A 302 10.39 -14.42 20.14
CA CYS A 302 11.14 -15.40 20.90
C CYS A 302 11.07 -15.09 22.41
N PRO A 303 10.65 -16.04 23.27
CA PRO A 303 10.55 -15.81 24.71
C PRO A 303 11.89 -15.90 25.44
N ALA A 304 12.94 -16.47 24.83
CA ALA A 304 14.19 -16.85 25.48
C ALA A 304 15.38 -15.93 25.14
N GLU A 305 16.40 -15.92 26.01
CA GLU A 305 17.74 -15.52 25.60
C GLU A 305 18.27 -16.53 24.58
N VAL A 306 18.80 -16.04 23.45
CA VAL A 306 19.40 -16.90 22.42
C VAL A 306 20.77 -16.39 22.01
N ASP A 307 21.72 -17.31 21.83
CA ASP A 307 22.96 -17.02 21.12
C ASP A 307 22.77 -17.28 19.62
N VAL A 308 23.24 -16.34 18.80
CA VAL A 308 23.36 -16.45 17.34
C VAL A 308 24.75 -15.95 16.95
N GLU A 309 25.58 -16.85 16.41
CA GLU A 309 26.95 -16.55 15.95
C GLU A 309 27.85 -15.91 17.03
N GLY A 310 27.71 -16.32 18.29
CA GLY A 310 28.47 -15.79 19.43
C GLY A 310 27.95 -14.44 19.95
N ARG A 311 26.81 -13.97 19.45
CA ARG A 311 26.11 -12.78 19.94
C ARG A 311 24.89 -13.21 20.74
N LYS A 312 24.81 -12.75 21.99
CA LYS A 312 23.65 -12.96 22.86
C LYS A 312 22.55 -11.93 22.58
N TYR A 313 21.33 -12.43 22.43
CA TYR A 313 20.12 -11.66 22.26
C TYR A 313 19.20 -11.95 23.46
N PRO A 314 18.77 -10.92 24.22
CA PRO A 314 18.00 -11.13 25.45
C PRO A 314 16.60 -11.70 25.15
N PRO A 315 15.91 -12.24 26.17
CA PRO A 315 14.50 -12.63 26.08
C PRO A 315 13.69 -11.53 25.41
N ARG A 316 12.78 -11.89 24.51
CA ARG A 316 11.87 -10.94 23.85
C ARG A 316 12.53 -9.90 22.92
N SER A 317 13.76 -10.11 22.41
CA SER A 317 14.31 -9.25 21.34
C SER A 317 14.13 -9.81 19.93
N ILE A 318 14.20 -11.13 19.75
CA ILE A 318 14.14 -11.78 18.43
C ILE A 318 12.70 -11.99 17.97
N VAL A 319 12.42 -11.61 16.72
CA VAL A 319 11.13 -11.75 16.03
C VAL A 319 11.30 -12.69 14.84
N ALA A 320 10.28 -13.50 14.56
CA ALA A 320 10.10 -14.15 13.27
C ALA A 320 8.86 -13.57 12.57
N THR A 321 8.98 -13.24 11.29
CA THR A 321 7.87 -12.83 10.41
C THR A 321 7.86 -13.66 9.14
N ALA A 322 6.68 -13.99 8.62
CA ALA A 322 6.54 -14.80 7.42
C ALA A 322 5.58 -14.18 6.42
N GLN A 323 5.97 -14.19 5.14
CA GLN A 323 5.19 -13.65 4.02
C GLN A 323 4.47 -14.72 3.19
N VAL A 324 3.59 -14.26 2.31
CA VAL A 324 3.05 -15.03 1.19
C VAL A 324 4.06 -15.19 0.04
N SER A 325 3.77 -16.08 -0.91
CA SER A 325 4.46 -16.09 -2.20
C SER A 325 3.97 -14.95 -3.09
N SER A 326 4.87 -14.47 -3.94
CA SER A 326 4.60 -13.47 -4.96
C SER A 326 4.65 -14.09 -6.37
N HIS A 327 4.43 -13.29 -7.41
CA HIS A 327 4.66 -13.74 -8.78
C HIS A 327 6.15 -14.05 -9.08
N GLU A 328 7.08 -13.55 -8.28
CA GLU A 328 8.53 -13.63 -8.54
C GLU A 328 9.21 -14.66 -7.63
N GLU A 329 8.93 -14.61 -6.32
CA GLU A 329 9.60 -15.38 -5.26
C GLU A 329 8.61 -16.26 -4.48
N GLY A 330 9.10 -17.40 -3.98
CA GLY A 330 8.35 -18.22 -3.00
C GLY A 330 8.18 -17.50 -1.66
N PRO A 331 7.41 -18.06 -0.73
CA PRO A 331 7.28 -17.49 0.59
C PRO A 331 8.57 -17.69 1.38
N PHE A 332 8.79 -16.87 2.40
CA PHE A 332 9.90 -17.07 3.33
C PHE A 332 9.60 -16.52 4.72
N ILE A 333 10.34 -17.04 5.68
CA ILE A 333 10.34 -16.60 7.07
C ILE A 333 11.65 -15.82 7.31
N CYS A 334 11.55 -14.58 7.76
CA CYS A 334 12.69 -13.81 8.26
C CYS A 334 12.73 -13.89 9.79
N VAL A 335 13.92 -14.13 10.35
CA VAL A 335 14.18 -13.96 11.79
C VAL A 335 15.07 -12.75 11.97
N TRP A 336 14.73 -11.85 12.89
CA TRP A 336 15.36 -10.54 13.03
C TRP A 336 15.36 -9.99 14.47
N ASP A 337 16.29 -9.09 14.79
CA ASP A 337 16.35 -8.39 16.07
C ASP A 337 15.46 -7.13 16.06
N SER A 338 14.44 -7.11 16.90
CA SER A 338 13.51 -5.97 17.02
C SER A 338 14.12 -4.69 17.57
N ARG A 339 15.33 -4.73 18.13
CA ARG A 339 16.00 -3.55 18.71
C ARG A 339 16.64 -2.64 17.66
N LEU A 340 16.71 -3.08 16.39
CA LEU A 340 17.39 -2.38 15.29
C LEU A 340 16.47 -2.30 14.06
N GLY A 341 16.39 -1.13 13.42
CA GLY A 341 15.69 -0.97 12.15
C GLY A 341 16.58 -1.25 10.93
N SER A 342 15.99 -1.70 9.83
CA SER A 342 16.66 -1.88 8.52
C SER A 342 17.28 -0.60 7.95
N GLN A 343 16.87 0.57 8.45
CA GLN A 343 17.44 1.88 8.09
C GLN A 343 18.68 2.24 8.94
N GLN A 344 18.89 1.55 10.07
CA GLN A 344 20.00 1.77 11.01
C GLN A 344 21.11 0.73 10.85
N GLY A 345 20.79 -0.45 10.32
CA GLY A 345 21.75 -1.53 10.09
C GLY A 345 21.08 -2.78 9.51
N GLN A 346 21.67 -3.95 9.75
CA GLN A 346 21.14 -5.24 9.30
C GLN A 346 20.50 -6.00 10.48
N PRO A 347 19.18 -5.88 10.70
CA PRO A 347 18.48 -6.61 11.75
C PRO A 347 18.18 -8.07 11.41
N GLN A 348 18.23 -8.48 10.14
CA GLN A 348 17.94 -9.86 9.73
C GLN A 348 19.06 -10.81 10.18
N LEU A 349 18.70 -11.85 10.93
CA LEU A 349 19.60 -12.88 11.42
C LEU A 349 19.49 -14.19 10.63
N ALA A 350 18.29 -14.53 10.13
CA ALA A 350 18.08 -15.70 9.29
C ALA A 350 16.97 -15.47 8.25
N ARG A 351 17.04 -16.21 7.14
CA ARG A 351 15.97 -16.35 6.15
C ARG A 351 15.73 -17.84 5.87
N LEU A 352 14.51 -18.30 6.06
CA LEU A 352 14.06 -19.65 5.75
C LEU A 352 13.19 -19.59 4.49
N ALA A 353 13.81 -19.86 3.33
CA ALA A 353 13.16 -19.76 2.04
C ALA A 353 12.42 -21.06 1.66
N HIS A 354 11.29 -20.91 0.98
CA HIS A 354 10.45 -22.01 0.52
C HIS A 354 10.32 -22.04 -1.00
N ARG A 355 9.65 -23.07 -1.54
CA ARG A 355 9.51 -23.24 -2.99
C ARG A 355 8.55 -22.20 -3.55
N LYS A 356 8.67 -21.86 -4.84
CA LYS A 356 7.83 -20.85 -5.48
C LYS A 356 6.34 -21.24 -5.48
N GLU A 357 6.06 -22.54 -5.48
CA GLU A 357 4.72 -23.13 -5.51
C GLU A 357 4.06 -23.16 -4.12
N ASP A 358 4.81 -22.92 -3.04
CA ASP A 358 4.28 -22.81 -1.68
C ASP A 358 3.52 -21.48 -1.52
N ARG A 359 2.46 -21.45 -0.70
CA ARG A 359 1.50 -20.32 -0.63
C ARG A 359 1.79 -19.25 0.44
N GLY A 360 2.68 -19.53 1.38
CA GLY A 360 2.90 -18.71 2.59
C GLY A 360 2.50 -19.40 3.88
N PHE A 361 2.53 -18.64 4.98
CA PHE A 361 2.35 -19.15 6.34
C PHE A 361 1.25 -18.37 7.09
N SER A 362 0.49 -19.04 7.97
CA SER A 362 -0.61 -18.43 8.76
C SER A 362 -0.26 -18.24 10.24
N ALA A 363 0.66 -19.06 10.77
CA ALA A 363 1.09 -18.98 12.17
C ALA A 363 2.57 -19.33 12.32
N LEU A 364 3.19 -18.71 13.32
CA LEU A 364 4.57 -18.94 13.77
C LEU A 364 4.57 -19.10 15.30
N GLY A 365 5.57 -19.78 15.84
CA GLY A 365 5.81 -19.82 17.29
C GLY A 365 7.20 -20.33 17.63
N PHE A 366 7.88 -19.68 18.57
CA PHE A 366 9.16 -20.13 19.12
C PHE A 366 8.97 -21.06 20.32
N SER A 367 9.84 -22.05 20.47
CA SER A 367 9.93 -22.86 21.68
C SER A 367 10.33 -22.03 22.91
N ALA A 368 10.08 -22.58 24.10
CA ALA A 368 10.34 -21.92 25.39
C ALA A 368 11.81 -21.53 25.60
N ASP A 369 12.73 -22.28 25.00
CA ASP A 369 14.18 -22.06 24.98
C ASP A 369 14.68 -21.28 23.74
N GLY A 370 13.76 -20.86 22.86
CA GLY A 370 14.07 -20.19 21.61
C GLY A 370 14.81 -21.05 20.57
N ALA A 371 15.05 -22.33 20.84
CA ALA A 371 15.88 -23.18 19.97
C ALA A 371 15.18 -23.59 18.67
N HIS A 372 13.85 -23.73 18.71
CA HIS A 372 13.04 -24.15 17.59
C HIS A 372 12.02 -23.07 17.19
N LEU A 373 11.78 -22.98 15.89
CA LEU A 373 10.70 -22.18 15.32
C LEU A 373 9.72 -23.13 14.63
N ALA A 374 8.46 -23.15 15.07
CA ALA A 374 7.37 -23.82 14.38
C ALA A 374 6.67 -22.84 13.42
N ALA A 375 6.25 -23.33 12.26
CA ALA A 375 5.50 -22.59 11.27
C ALA A 375 4.37 -23.45 10.67
N VAL A 376 3.23 -22.84 10.36
CA VAL A 376 2.10 -23.50 9.67
C VAL A 376 1.94 -22.88 8.29
N ALA A 377 2.05 -23.69 7.25
CA ALA A 377 1.82 -23.27 5.86
C ALA A 377 0.33 -23.11 5.51
N ASN A 378 0.06 -22.39 4.42
CA ASN A 378 -1.26 -22.15 3.85
C ASN A 378 -1.61 -23.11 2.70
N ASP A 379 -1.01 -24.30 2.68
CA ASP A 379 -1.44 -25.41 1.83
C ASP A 379 -2.70 -26.09 2.39
N ASN A 380 -3.39 -26.91 1.59
CA ASN A 380 -4.64 -27.55 2.01
C ASN A 380 -4.46 -28.57 3.16
N ALA A 381 -3.23 -28.97 3.48
CA ALA A 381 -2.90 -29.81 4.62
C ALA A 381 -2.49 -29.01 5.88
N HIS A 382 -2.34 -27.68 5.76
CA HIS A 382 -1.76 -26.79 6.75
C HIS A 382 -0.48 -27.36 7.36
N THR A 383 0.46 -27.73 6.49
CA THR A 383 1.68 -28.45 6.85
C THR A 383 2.46 -27.67 7.91
N VAL A 384 2.74 -28.36 9.02
CA VAL A 384 3.48 -27.83 10.15
C VAL A 384 4.94 -28.17 9.95
N TYR A 385 5.79 -27.16 9.99
CA TYR A 385 7.24 -27.27 9.91
C TYR A 385 7.86 -26.88 11.24
N VAL A 386 8.96 -27.53 11.62
CA VAL A 386 9.78 -27.15 12.77
C VAL A 386 11.24 -26.99 12.33
N TYR A 387 11.84 -25.84 12.62
CA TYR A 387 13.21 -25.49 12.21
C TYR A 387 14.11 -25.25 13.41
N ASP A 388 15.38 -25.67 13.28
CA ASP A 388 16.50 -24.98 13.90
C ASP A 388 16.81 -23.75 13.03
N TRP A 389 16.16 -22.63 13.36
CA TRP A 389 16.20 -21.40 12.58
C TRP A 389 17.60 -20.77 12.54
N ARG A 390 18.42 -20.99 13.58
CA ARG A 390 19.81 -20.50 13.66
C ARG A 390 20.72 -21.21 12.68
N ARG A 391 20.46 -22.51 12.43
CA ARG A 391 21.19 -23.31 11.44
C ARG A 391 20.51 -23.35 10.06
N GLY A 392 19.40 -22.64 9.87
CA GLY A 392 18.61 -22.68 8.64
C GLY A 392 18.02 -24.07 8.30
N ARG A 393 17.91 -24.98 9.30
CA ARG A 393 17.63 -26.40 9.07
C ARG A 393 16.20 -26.76 9.49
N MET A 394 15.43 -27.33 8.56
CA MET A 394 14.17 -28.02 8.87
C MET A 394 14.46 -29.31 9.64
N GLU A 395 13.97 -29.42 10.87
CA GLU A 395 14.12 -30.61 11.72
C GLU A 395 12.95 -31.60 11.62
N GLY A 396 11.78 -31.12 11.21
CA GLY A 396 10.62 -31.96 11.03
C GLY A 396 9.52 -31.25 10.23
N SER A 397 8.65 -32.06 9.64
CA SER A 397 7.40 -31.59 9.04
C SER A 397 6.30 -32.61 9.30
N GLY A 398 5.05 -32.14 9.40
CA GLY A 398 3.91 -33.00 9.66
C GLY A 398 2.60 -32.39 9.19
N ARG A 399 1.61 -33.24 8.97
CA ARG A 399 0.28 -32.85 8.47
C ARG A 399 -0.53 -32.13 9.54
N GLY A 400 -0.85 -30.86 9.32
CA GLY A 400 -1.71 -30.04 10.17
C GLY A 400 -3.19 -30.38 10.01
N GLN A 401 -4.03 -29.35 9.88
CA GLN A 401 -5.46 -29.51 9.69
C GLN A 401 -5.82 -29.49 8.19
N MET A 402 -6.60 -30.48 7.76
CA MET A 402 -7.09 -30.55 6.38
C MET A 402 -8.23 -29.57 6.14
N GLY A 403 -8.20 -28.89 4.99
CA GLY A 403 -9.24 -27.99 4.51
C GLY A 403 -8.68 -26.76 3.80
N ASP A 404 -9.54 -25.93 3.25
CA ASP A 404 -9.10 -24.69 2.57
C ASP A 404 -8.70 -23.62 3.61
N PRO A 405 -7.58 -22.89 3.40
CA PRO A 405 -7.13 -21.87 4.35
C PRO A 405 -8.13 -20.71 4.54
N PRO A 406 -8.16 -20.08 5.74
CA PRO A 406 -7.41 -20.43 6.94
C PRO A 406 -8.14 -21.48 7.80
N GLN A 407 -7.55 -22.67 7.99
CA GLN A 407 -8.01 -23.61 9.01
C GLN A 407 -7.33 -23.38 10.36
N VAL A 408 -6.03 -23.05 10.35
CA VAL A 408 -5.23 -22.82 11.57
C VAL A 408 -5.17 -21.33 11.89
N TYR A 409 -5.43 -20.99 13.14
CA TYR A 409 -5.46 -19.62 13.66
C TYR A 409 -4.26 -19.31 14.56
N GLY A 410 -3.52 -20.30 15.08
CA GLY A 410 -2.33 -20.03 15.87
C GLY A 410 -1.50 -21.24 16.25
N ILE A 411 -0.31 -20.94 16.78
CA ILE A 411 0.62 -21.87 17.42
C ILE A 411 0.87 -21.36 18.84
N GLU A 412 0.89 -22.24 19.84
CA GLU A 412 1.35 -21.89 21.21
C GLU A 412 2.25 -23.00 21.77
N TRP A 413 3.52 -22.71 21.94
CA TRP A 413 4.48 -23.60 22.59
C TRP A 413 4.25 -23.68 24.09
N ASN A 414 4.54 -24.84 24.69
CA ASN A 414 4.49 -24.99 26.14
C ASN A 414 5.65 -24.21 26.79
N PRO A 415 5.40 -23.08 27.50
CA PRO A 415 6.45 -22.27 28.12
C PRO A 415 7.06 -22.94 29.37
N HIS A 416 6.49 -24.07 29.81
CA HIS A 416 6.94 -24.84 30.96
C HIS A 416 7.90 -25.98 30.59
N ALA A 417 8.08 -26.25 29.30
CA ALA A 417 9.03 -27.25 28.81
C ALA A 417 10.47 -26.90 29.22
N GLY A 418 11.21 -27.88 29.76
CA GLY A 418 12.58 -27.71 30.27
C GLY A 418 12.71 -26.92 31.58
N ARG A 419 11.69 -26.12 31.96
CA ARG A 419 11.62 -25.44 33.26
C ARG A 419 11.20 -26.38 34.38
N TYR A 420 10.27 -27.28 34.09
CA TYR A 420 9.81 -28.30 35.02
C TYR A 420 10.37 -29.67 34.61
N PRO A 421 10.89 -30.46 35.56
CA PRO A 421 11.26 -31.85 35.31
C PRO A 421 10.07 -32.62 34.69
N GLY A 422 10.36 -33.46 33.70
CA GLY A 422 9.35 -34.29 33.04
C GLY A 422 8.39 -33.57 32.09
N VAL A 423 8.42 -32.23 31.95
CA VAL A 423 7.62 -31.51 30.94
C VAL A 423 8.38 -31.44 29.61
N PRO A 424 8.00 -32.21 28.57
CA PRO A 424 8.72 -32.24 27.30
C PRO A 424 8.40 -31.01 26.42
N PRO A 425 9.28 -30.66 25.46
CA PRO A 425 8.96 -29.72 24.40
C PRO A 425 7.70 -30.14 23.63
N ALA A 426 6.68 -29.28 23.68
CA ALA A 426 5.39 -29.48 23.04
C ALA A 426 4.84 -28.15 22.54
N PHE A 427 3.98 -28.18 21.52
CA PHE A 427 3.23 -27.01 21.09
C PHE A 427 1.81 -27.37 20.62
N LEU A 428 0.94 -26.37 20.59
CA LEU A 428 -0.42 -26.49 20.10
C LEU A 428 -0.53 -25.91 18.69
N THR A 429 -1.38 -26.50 17.85
CA THR A 429 -1.98 -25.82 16.70
C THR A 429 -3.49 -25.83 16.87
N PHE A 430 -4.15 -24.69 16.68
CA PHE A 430 -5.59 -24.55 16.90
C PHE A 430 -6.25 -23.67 15.83
N GLY A 431 -7.56 -23.80 15.66
CA GLY A 431 -8.32 -22.97 14.74
C GLY A 431 -9.73 -23.47 14.46
N LYS A 432 -10.14 -23.45 13.19
CA LYS A 432 -11.45 -23.88 12.70
C LYS A 432 -11.71 -25.33 13.12
N LYS A 433 -12.68 -25.51 14.03
CA LYS A 433 -13.12 -26.79 14.63
C LYS A 433 -12.00 -27.77 15.01
N HIS A 434 -10.84 -27.30 15.48
CA HIS A 434 -9.76 -28.19 15.90
C HIS A 434 -8.80 -27.56 16.92
N ILE A 435 -8.15 -28.45 17.68
CA ILE A 435 -6.93 -28.20 18.44
C ILE A 435 -6.11 -29.50 18.45
N LYS A 436 -4.79 -29.40 18.24
CA LYS A 436 -3.84 -30.52 18.25
C LYS A 436 -2.64 -30.18 19.13
N THR A 437 -2.15 -31.17 19.86
CA THR A 437 -0.85 -31.12 20.54
C THR A 437 0.23 -31.79 19.70
N TRP A 438 1.39 -31.17 19.59
CA TRP A 438 2.54 -31.60 18.82
C TRP A 438 3.70 -31.90 19.76
N GLN A 439 4.23 -33.10 19.66
CA GLN A 439 5.36 -33.59 20.43
C GLN A 439 6.25 -34.46 19.53
N ARG A 440 7.52 -34.66 19.92
CA ARG A 440 8.34 -35.70 19.29
C ARG A 440 7.82 -37.08 19.71
N ASP A 441 7.65 -37.98 18.76
CA ASP A 441 7.30 -39.37 19.01
C ASP A 441 8.52 -40.21 19.40
N ALA A 442 8.34 -41.53 19.56
CA ALA A 442 9.43 -42.45 19.91
C ALA A 442 10.55 -42.54 18.85
N THR A 443 10.32 -42.07 17.62
CA THR A 443 11.34 -41.96 16.56
C THR A 443 12.04 -40.60 16.54
N GLY A 444 11.62 -39.66 17.40
CA GLY A 444 12.11 -38.29 17.47
C GLY A 444 11.43 -37.33 16.48
N GLN A 445 10.44 -37.79 15.71
CA GLN A 445 9.71 -36.99 14.73
C GLN A 445 8.53 -36.23 15.34
N TRP A 446 8.27 -35.01 14.87
CA TRP A 446 7.16 -34.19 15.34
C TRP A 446 5.81 -34.71 14.83
N ALA A 447 4.96 -35.18 15.74
CA ALA A 447 3.65 -35.76 15.45
C ALA A 447 2.52 -35.00 16.16
N GLY A 448 1.49 -34.62 15.38
CA GLY A 448 0.30 -33.90 15.88
C GLY A 448 -0.83 -34.84 16.28
N LYS A 449 -1.23 -34.83 17.56
CA LYS A 449 -2.36 -35.58 18.12
C LYS A 449 -3.54 -34.64 18.39
N PRO A 450 -4.77 -34.91 17.91
CA PRO A 450 -5.93 -34.07 18.20
C PRO A 450 -6.32 -34.17 19.68
N LEU A 451 -6.73 -33.04 20.27
CA LEU A 451 -7.40 -33.04 21.58
C LEU A 451 -8.91 -33.17 21.37
N SER A 452 -9.56 -34.05 22.12
CA SER A 452 -11.00 -34.27 22.07
C SER A 452 -11.74 -33.30 22.99
N THR A 453 -12.84 -32.71 22.54
CA THR A 453 -13.75 -31.94 23.43
C THR A 453 -14.63 -32.85 24.28
N GLY A 454 -14.56 -34.17 24.11
CA GLY A 454 -15.30 -35.14 24.90
C GLY A 454 -16.81 -34.99 24.71
N ARG A 455 -17.51 -34.52 25.75
CA ARG A 455 -18.96 -34.22 25.72
C ARG A 455 -19.27 -32.75 25.40
N LEU A 456 -18.26 -31.89 25.30
CA LEU A 456 -18.42 -30.48 24.95
C LEU A 456 -18.43 -30.31 23.43
N ASP A 457 -19.21 -29.35 22.94
CA ASP A 457 -19.32 -29.07 21.50
C ASP A 457 -17.99 -28.55 20.93
N MET A 458 -17.55 -29.13 19.81
CA MET A 458 -16.39 -28.64 19.07
C MET A 458 -16.75 -27.38 18.29
N GLN A 459 -16.20 -26.25 18.73
CA GLN A 459 -16.33 -24.94 18.10
C GLN A 459 -14.99 -24.51 17.47
N ASN A 460 -14.95 -23.34 16.84
CA ASN A 460 -13.68 -22.72 16.47
C ASN A 460 -12.90 -22.35 17.75
N VAL A 461 -11.62 -22.75 17.79
CA VAL A 461 -10.67 -22.40 18.84
C VAL A 461 -9.91 -21.18 18.37
N HIS A 462 -10.07 -20.05 19.07
CA HIS A 462 -9.53 -18.75 18.68
C HIS A 462 -8.21 -18.40 19.38
N SER A 463 -7.93 -19.05 20.51
CA SER A 463 -6.68 -18.90 21.26
C SER A 463 -6.45 -20.15 22.13
N ALA A 464 -5.21 -20.37 22.56
CA ALA A 464 -4.89 -21.39 23.55
C ALA A 464 -3.68 -20.97 24.39
N ALA A 465 -3.58 -21.51 25.60
CA ALA A 465 -2.45 -21.35 26.50
C ALA A 465 -2.22 -22.62 27.32
N TRP A 466 -0.98 -22.83 27.73
CA TRP A 466 -0.62 -23.85 28.72
C TRP A 466 -0.65 -23.23 30.12
N LEU A 467 -1.09 -24.02 31.11
CA LEU A 467 -0.95 -23.70 32.53
C LEU A 467 0.27 -24.43 33.11
N PRO A 468 0.89 -23.88 34.17
CA PRO A 468 1.98 -24.57 34.86
C PRO A 468 1.47 -25.91 35.43
N PRO A 469 2.33 -26.92 35.57
CA PRO A 469 1.93 -28.18 36.15
C PRO A 469 1.62 -28.01 37.64
N ARG A 470 0.55 -28.66 38.10
CA ARG A 470 0.13 -28.58 39.50
C ARG A 470 1.18 -29.18 40.43
N GLY A 471 1.66 -28.39 41.40
CA GLY A 471 2.59 -28.85 42.44
C GLY A 471 3.94 -29.34 41.91
N GLY A 472 4.38 -28.87 40.74
CA GLY A 472 5.66 -29.29 40.14
C GLY A 472 5.63 -30.66 39.46
N GLY A 473 4.45 -31.21 39.15
CA GLY A 473 4.32 -32.43 38.36
C GLY A 473 4.67 -32.26 36.86
N GLU A 474 4.39 -33.28 36.07
CA GLU A 474 4.74 -33.30 34.63
C GLU A 474 3.59 -32.86 33.69
N GLU A 475 2.35 -32.84 34.20
CA GLU A 475 1.16 -32.57 33.37
C GLU A 475 0.75 -31.09 33.43
N CYS A 476 0.97 -30.38 32.32
CA CYS A 476 0.45 -29.05 32.08
C CYS A 476 -0.99 -29.14 31.55
N LEU A 477 -1.94 -28.39 32.14
CA LEU A 477 -3.28 -28.26 31.56
C LEU A 477 -3.25 -27.31 30.36
N VAL A 478 -4.12 -27.53 29.38
CA VAL A 478 -4.32 -26.61 28.24
C VAL A 478 -5.65 -25.89 28.40
N VAL A 479 -5.64 -24.58 28.24
CA VAL A 479 -6.86 -23.75 28.15
C VAL A 479 -7.05 -23.34 26.70
N ALA A 480 -8.27 -23.48 26.19
CA ALA A 480 -8.65 -23.07 24.83
C ALA A 480 -9.78 -22.04 24.86
N GLY A 481 -9.63 -20.95 24.12
CA GLY A 481 -10.62 -19.90 23.95
C GLY A 481 -11.60 -20.23 22.83
N MET A 482 -12.87 -20.43 23.16
CA MET A 482 -13.90 -20.87 22.22
C MET A 482 -14.63 -19.70 21.56
N GLY A 483 -15.37 -19.99 20.48
CA GLY A 483 -16.13 -19.00 19.70
C GLY A 483 -17.25 -18.32 20.49
N ASP A 484 -17.90 -19.02 21.41
CA ASP A 484 -19.01 -18.51 22.23
C ASP A 484 -18.58 -17.76 23.51
N GLY A 485 -17.29 -17.50 23.69
CA GLY A 485 -16.76 -16.84 24.90
C GLY A 485 -16.42 -17.79 26.05
N GLN A 486 -16.68 -19.09 25.92
CA GLN A 486 -16.28 -20.11 26.90
C GLN A 486 -14.76 -20.36 26.87
N LEU A 487 -14.21 -20.79 28.01
CA LEU A 487 -12.88 -21.39 28.10
C LEU A 487 -13.02 -22.89 28.34
N TYR A 488 -12.46 -23.71 27.45
CA TYR A 488 -12.37 -25.15 27.65
C TYR A 488 -11.03 -25.51 28.29
N VAL A 489 -11.04 -26.35 29.32
CA VAL A 489 -9.83 -26.84 29.99
C VAL A 489 -9.61 -28.30 29.64
N PHE A 490 -8.43 -28.62 29.12
CA PHE A 490 -8.02 -29.96 28.71
C PHE A 490 -6.98 -30.53 29.67
N LYS A 491 -7.11 -31.84 29.93
CA LYS A 491 -6.18 -32.67 30.68
C LYS A 491 -5.83 -33.87 29.81
N GLY A 492 -4.53 -34.16 29.64
CA GLY A 492 -4.06 -35.05 28.58
C GLY A 492 -4.70 -34.73 27.22
N SER A 493 -5.34 -35.75 26.61
CA SER A 493 -5.96 -35.64 25.28
C SER A 493 -7.43 -35.19 25.27
N SER A 494 -8.02 -34.78 26.40
CA SER A 494 -9.47 -34.55 26.51
C SER A 494 -9.84 -33.31 27.31
N ALA A 495 -10.89 -32.60 26.87
CA ALA A 495 -11.52 -31.53 27.65
C ALA A 495 -12.22 -32.12 28.88
N ILE A 496 -11.96 -31.51 30.05
CA ILE A 496 -12.51 -31.94 31.35
C ILE A 496 -13.58 -30.99 31.89
N LYS A 497 -13.62 -29.73 31.43
CA LYS A 497 -14.65 -28.73 31.79
C LYS A 497 -14.67 -27.54 30.84
N SER A 498 -15.77 -26.81 30.84
CA SER A 498 -15.93 -25.45 30.30
C SER A 498 -16.11 -24.43 31.45
N ILE A 499 -15.74 -23.17 31.21
CA ILE A 499 -15.92 -22.04 32.15
C ILE A 499 -16.45 -20.84 31.36
N ALA A 500 -17.54 -20.23 31.85
CA ALA A 500 -18.18 -19.07 31.26
C ALA A 500 -17.36 -17.79 31.54
N ALA A 501 -16.36 -17.55 30.70
CA ALA A 501 -15.43 -16.42 30.86
C ALA A 501 -15.98 -15.12 30.28
N HIS A 502 -16.31 -15.12 28.99
CA HIS A 502 -16.69 -13.92 28.24
C HIS A 502 -18.09 -14.06 27.65
N ALA A 503 -18.75 -12.94 27.40
CA ALA A 503 -19.93 -12.94 26.56
C ALA A 503 -19.54 -13.19 25.09
N ARG A 504 -20.46 -13.76 24.32
CA ARG A 504 -20.26 -14.13 22.90
C ARG A 504 -19.76 -12.99 22.00
N GLY A 505 -20.06 -11.75 22.38
CA GLY A 505 -19.81 -10.55 21.57
C GLY A 505 -20.64 -10.51 20.28
N PRO A 506 -20.42 -9.49 19.44
CA PRO A 506 -21.04 -9.43 18.12
C PRO A 506 -20.43 -10.47 17.17
N GLN A 507 -21.24 -11.04 16.29
CA GLN A 507 -20.74 -11.86 15.18
C GLN A 507 -19.96 -11.00 14.18
N SER A 508 -18.97 -11.60 13.52
CA SER A 508 -18.25 -10.98 12.41
C SER A 508 -18.09 -11.94 11.24
N ILE A 509 -18.04 -11.38 10.03
CA ILE A 509 -17.56 -12.10 8.84
C ILE A 509 -16.09 -12.46 9.09
N GLN A 510 -15.77 -13.74 9.02
CA GLN A 510 -14.41 -14.27 9.16
C GLN A 510 -13.69 -14.23 7.79
N PRO A 511 -12.36 -14.45 7.73
CA PRO A 511 -11.61 -14.41 6.47
C PRO A 511 -12.06 -15.45 5.42
N ASP A 512 -12.75 -16.52 5.84
CA ASP A 512 -13.37 -17.51 4.95
C ASP A 512 -14.78 -17.13 4.47
N GLY A 513 -15.24 -15.91 4.78
CA GLY A 513 -16.55 -15.37 4.41
C GLY A 513 -17.72 -15.80 5.33
N HIS A 514 -17.53 -16.76 6.23
CA HIS A 514 -18.61 -17.19 7.12
C HIS A 514 -18.84 -16.20 8.26
N VAL A 515 -20.10 -16.02 8.66
CA VAL A 515 -20.47 -15.25 9.86
C VAL A 515 -20.30 -16.16 11.08
N ALA A 516 -19.41 -15.78 12.00
CA ALA A 516 -19.17 -16.51 13.25
C ALA A 516 -18.87 -15.54 14.40
N TYR A 517 -19.04 -16.03 15.63
CA TYR A 517 -18.58 -15.32 16.82
C TYR A 517 -17.04 -15.39 16.89
N PRO A 518 -16.34 -14.25 17.03
CA PRO A 518 -14.88 -14.24 17.08
C PRO A 518 -14.31 -14.70 18.44
N GLY A 519 -15.14 -14.93 19.45
CA GLY A 519 -14.79 -15.63 20.68
C GLY A 519 -13.70 -14.98 21.54
N VAL A 520 -12.99 -15.82 22.29
CA VAL A 520 -11.83 -15.40 23.09
C VAL A 520 -10.57 -15.44 22.22
N ARG A 521 -10.19 -14.29 21.66
CA ARG A 521 -9.02 -14.11 20.77
C ARG A 521 -7.74 -13.76 21.50
N GLY A 522 -7.84 -12.93 22.54
CA GLY A 522 -6.69 -12.63 23.39
C GLY A 522 -6.49 -13.73 24.41
N MET A 523 -5.33 -14.38 24.43
CA MET A 523 -4.94 -15.25 25.54
C MET A 523 -3.43 -15.18 25.74
N ARG A 524 -2.99 -14.92 26.97
CA ARG A 524 -1.57 -14.88 27.30
C ARG A 524 -1.33 -15.24 28.75
N LEU A 525 -0.42 -16.17 29.02
CA LEU A 525 0.08 -16.39 30.37
C LEU A 525 1.09 -15.29 30.71
N ALA A 526 0.89 -14.65 31.86
CA ALA A 526 1.80 -13.67 32.44
C ALA A 526 2.40 -14.20 33.74
N GLU A 527 3.68 -13.94 33.96
CA GLU A 527 4.38 -14.25 35.21
C GLU A 527 4.82 -12.96 35.89
N VAL A 528 4.24 -12.69 37.07
CA VAL A 528 4.58 -11.54 37.90
C VAL A 528 5.47 -12.03 39.04
N ARG A 529 6.76 -11.69 38.97
CA ARG A 529 7.70 -11.96 40.06
C ARG A 529 7.51 -10.94 41.17
N GLY A 530 7.32 -11.39 42.41
CA GLY A 530 7.35 -10.50 43.57
C GLY A 530 8.73 -9.87 43.75
N GLY A 531 8.80 -8.64 44.26
CA GLY A 531 10.04 -7.87 44.41
C GLY A 531 11.05 -8.36 45.47
N GLY A 532 10.95 -9.62 45.90
CA GLY A 532 11.92 -10.26 46.79
C GLY A 532 13.02 -10.96 45.99
N GLY A 533 14.28 -10.62 46.24
CA GLY A 533 15.45 -11.06 45.46
C GLY A 533 15.87 -12.53 45.63
N GLY A 534 14.92 -13.48 45.67
CA GLY A 534 15.18 -14.92 45.61
C GLY A 534 14.89 -15.45 44.21
N GLY A 535 15.90 -16.02 43.53
CA GLY A 535 15.76 -16.56 42.16
C GLY A 535 15.00 -17.89 42.04
N GLY A 536 14.11 -18.20 42.99
CA GLY A 536 13.34 -19.45 43.03
C GLY A 536 11.96 -19.34 42.38
N GLU A 537 11.29 -20.49 42.25
CA GLU A 537 9.87 -20.58 41.85
C GLU A 537 8.90 -20.04 42.93
N GLU A 538 9.33 -20.06 44.21
CA GLU A 538 8.56 -19.55 45.34
C GLU A 538 8.40 -18.03 45.24
N GLY A 539 7.17 -17.58 45.01
CA GLY A 539 6.83 -16.15 44.87
C GLY A 539 6.53 -15.67 43.44
N VAL A 540 6.56 -16.56 42.44
CA VAL A 540 6.08 -16.24 41.08
C VAL A 540 4.56 -16.36 41.02
N ARG A 541 3.86 -15.22 40.92
CA ARG A 541 2.41 -15.21 40.67
C ARG A 541 2.14 -15.39 39.18
N ARG A 542 1.24 -16.30 38.82
CA ARG A 542 0.92 -16.60 37.41
C ARG A 542 -0.51 -16.21 37.10
N VAL A 543 -0.65 -15.35 36.09
CA VAL A 543 -1.93 -14.75 35.71
C VAL A 543 -2.22 -15.11 34.26
N LEU A 544 -3.27 -15.87 34.00
CA LEU A 544 -3.76 -16.03 32.64
C LEU A 544 -4.60 -14.80 32.30
N LEU A 545 -4.21 -14.09 31.24
CA LEU A 545 -4.98 -13.00 30.66
C LEU A 545 -5.87 -13.57 29.55
N THR A 546 -7.17 -13.30 29.57
CA THR A 546 -8.10 -13.68 28.49
C THR A 546 -8.88 -12.46 28.02
N GLY A 547 -9.03 -12.31 26.70
CA GLY A 547 -9.65 -11.16 26.06
C GLY A 547 -10.73 -11.56 25.08
N GLY A 548 -11.95 -11.11 25.33
CA GLY A 548 -13.16 -11.52 24.62
C GLY A 548 -13.58 -10.63 23.45
N ALA A 549 -14.47 -11.18 22.63
CA ALA A 549 -15.28 -10.47 21.65
C ALA A 549 -16.23 -9.43 22.28
N ASP A 550 -16.47 -9.52 23.59
CA ASP A 550 -17.23 -8.57 24.41
C ASP A 550 -16.45 -7.30 24.81
N GLY A 551 -15.18 -7.20 24.40
CA GLY A 551 -14.33 -6.06 24.72
C GLY A 551 -13.82 -6.05 26.17
N THR A 552 -13.93 -7.16 26.88
CA THR A 552 -13.40 -7.31 28.24
C THR A 552 -12.11 -8.12 28.26
N ILE A 553 -11.24 -7.82 29.22
CA ILE A 553 -10.05 -8.59 29.56
C ILE A 553 -10.19 -9.07 31.00
N LEU A 554 -10.15 -10.39 31.19
CA LEU A 554 -10.15 -11.05 32.48
C LEU A 554 -8.74 -11.49 32.85
N ARG A 555 -8.49 -11.56 34.15
CA ARG A 555 -7.20 -11.85 34.77
C ARG A 555 -7.42 -12.98 35.75
N TRP A 556 -7.04 -14.20 35.41
CA TRP A 556 -7.28 -15.40 36.20
C TRP A 556 -6.05 -15.76 37.02
N ASP A 557 -6.20 -16.04 38.31
CA ASP A 557 -5.07 -16.54 39.11
C ASP A 557 -4.92 -18.05 38.85
N VAL A 558 -3.82 -18.43 38.21
CA VAL A 558 -3.51 -19.80 37.79
C VAL A 558 -2.19 -20.29 38.41
N SER A 559 -1.78 -19.65 39.51
CA SER A 559 -0.50 -19.91 40.19
C SER A 559 -0.34 -21.35 40.68
N ASP A 560 -1.45 -22.06 40.95
CA ASP A 560 -1.50 -23.47 41.35
C ASP A 560 -1.64 -24.47 40.18
N GLY A 561 -1.58 -23.99 38.93
CA GLY A 561 -1.80 -24.79 37.73
C GLY A 561 -3.27 -25.09 37.42
N GLN A 562 -4.22 -24.41 38.07
CA GLN A 562 -5.65 -24.60 37.84
C GLN A 562 -6.35 -23.32 37.39
N LEU A 563 -7.15 -23.42 36.33
CA LEU A 563 -8.16 -22.41 36.00
C LEU A 563 -9.44 -22.71 36.77
N VAL A 564 -9.91 -21.78 37.60
CA VAL A 564 -11.10 -21.93 38.45
C VAL A 564 -12.02 -20.72 38.26
N GLU A 565 -13.32 -20.97 38.10
CA GLU A 565 -14.33 -19.94 37.93
C GLU A 565 -14.36 -18.99 39.14
N GLY A 566 -14.51 -17.68 38.90
CA GLY A 566 -14.46 -16.65 39.94
C GLY A 566 -13.07 -16.35 40.53
N ARG A 567 -12.04 -17.17 40.26
CA ARG A 567 -10.68 -16.98 40.80
C ARG A 567 -9.88 -15.95 39.99
N PHE A 568 -10.19 -14.68 40.20
CA PHE A 568 -9.56 -13.58 39.48
C PHE A 568 -8.34 -12.98 40.22
N ALA A 569 -7.29 -12.68 39.45
CA ALA A 569 -6.08 -12.01 39.91
C ALA A 569 -6.21 -10.48 40.05
N GLY A 570 -7.36 -9.93 39.65
CA GLY A 570 -7.71 -8.50 39.75
C GLY A 570 -9.08 -8.23 39.10
N ARG A 571 -9.53 -6.97 39.12
CA ARG A 571 -10.80 -6.58 38.47
C ARG A 571 -10.76 -6.83 36.95
N PRO A 572 -11.90 -7.14 36.29
CA PRO A 572 -12.01 -7.08 34.83
C PRO A 572 -11.57 -5.71 34.30
N LEU A 573 -10.97 -5.69 33.12
CA LEU A 573 -10.68 -4.47 32.37
C LEU A 573 -11.64 -4.41 31.18
N SER A 574 -12.24 -3.25 30.91
CA SER A 574 -13.09 -3.05 29.74
C SER A 574 -12.41 -2.09 28.78
N LEU A 575 -12.29 -2.48 27.51
CA LEU A 575 -11.84 -1.58 26.46
C LEU A 575 -12.82 -0.41 26.33
N ARG A 576 -12.29 0.79 26.12
CA ARG A 576 -13.06 1.99 25.77
C ARG A 576 -12.46 2.59 24.50
N SER A 577 -13.27 2.73 23.47
CA SER A 577 -12.89 3.49 22.27
C SER A 577 -13.38 4.94 22.40
N PRO A 578 -12.62 5.93 21.89
CA PRO A 578 -13.16 7.27 21.64
C PRO A 578 -14.12 7.30 20.43
N LEU A 579 -14.19 6.22 19.65
CA LEU A 579 -15.10 6.09 18.50
C LEU A 579 -16.40 5.36 18.92
N PRO A 580 -17.59 5.99 18.80
CA PRO A 580 -18.83 5.46 19.37
C PRO A 580 -19.40 4.21 18.67
N ASP A 581 -19.21 4.06 17.35
CA ASP A 581 -20.01 3.13 16.54
C ASP A 581 -19.35 1.80 16.16
N ARG A 582 -18.33 1.34 16.90
CA ARG A 582 -17.67 0.05 16.61
C ARG A 582 -17.52 -0.79 17.86
N GLY A 583 -18.37 -1.81 17.99
CA GLY A 583 -18.34 -2.79 19.08
C GLY A 583 -16.92 -3.30 19.35
N HIS A 584 -16.47 -3.15 20.60
CA HIS A 584 -15.09 -3.38 20.97
C HIS A 584 -14.83 -4.88 21.14
N CYS A 585 -13.71 -5.37 20.62
CA CYS A 585 -13.30 -6.77 20.77
C CYS A 585 -11.78 -6.83 20.89
N VAL A 586 -11.28 -7.70 21.78
CA VAL A 586 -9.84 -7.97 21.87
C VAL A 586 -9.43 -8.79 20.63
N ARG A 587 -8.35 -8.38 19.95
CA ARG A 587 -7.87 -9.03 18.70
C ARG A 587 -6.52 -9.72 18.83
N SER A 588 -5.67 -9.18 19.69
CA SER A 588 -4.43 -9.76 20.20
C SER A 588 -4.23 -9.23 21.61
N LEU A 589 -3.50 -9.96 22.44
CA LEU A 589 -3.28 -9.61 23.85
C LEU A 589 -1.87 -10.01 24.27
N ASP A 590 -1.10 -9.07 24.80
CA ASP A 590 0.22 -9.31 25.35
C ASP A 590 0.49 -8.33 26.51
N TRP A 591 1.53 -8.59 27.28
CA TRP A 591 1.86 -7.85 28.49
C TRP A 591 3.33 -7.45 28.53
N ARG A 592 3.64 -6.45 29.36
CA ARG A 592 4.98 -5.95 29.62
C ARG A 592 5.39 -6.37 31.03
N GLU A 593 6.62 -6.87 31.20
CA GLU A 593 7.14 -7.16 32.54
C GLU A 593 7.23 -5.87 33.37
N GLY A 594 6.60 -5.87 34.54
CA GLY A 594 6.58 -4.76 35.49
C GLY A 594 5.38 -3.80 35.44
N GLU A 595 4.38 -4.04 34.57
CA GLU A 595 3.14 -3.23 34.45
C GLU A 595 1.85 -4.05 34.66
#